data_AF-A0A1L6BZV0-F1
#
_entry.id   AF-A0A1L6BZV0-F1
#
_cell.length_a   1.000
_cell.length_b   1.000
_cell.length_c   1.000
_cell.angle_alpha   90.00
_cell.angle_beta   90.00
_cell.angle_gamma   90.00
#
_symmetry.space_group_name_H-M   'P 1'
#
loop_
_entity.id
_entity.type
_entity.pdbx_description
1 polymer ?
#
loop_
_entity_poly.entity_id
_entity_poly.type
_entity_poly.pdbx_seq_one_letter_code
_entity_poly.pdbx_strand_id
1 'polypeptide(L)' 'MSMYTSWKKIFIPKDIYRKLKYKNNKNKFIIKTYNRDVKISSLFNNTIIKVYNGKRFLPLKISSLKFNFKYRFFIPTKK' A
#
# COMPACT_ATOMS: atom_id res chain seq x y z
N MET A 1 4.22 -5.11 23.03
CA MET A 1 4.73 -5.51 21.70
C MET A 1 3.88 -6.68 21.19
N SER A 2 2.84 -6.45 20.38
CA SER A 2 2.01 -7.56 19.89
C SER A 2 2.77 -8.34 18.82
N MET A 3 3.32 -9.50 19.17
CA MET A 3 3.87 -10.47 18.21
C MET A 3 2.71 -11.02 17.37
N TYR A 4 2.48 -10.43 16.19
CA TYR A 4 1.58 -11.02 15.22
C TYR A 4 2.25 -12.27 14.64
N THR A 5 1.62 -13.42 14.88
CA THR A 5 2.03 -14.75 14.43
C THR A 5 2.35 -14.76 12.92
N SER A 6 3.55 -15.24 12.58
CA SER A 6 4.12 -15.16 11.22
C SER A 6 3.52 -16.16 10.22
N TRP A 7 2.59 -17.02 10.65
CA TRP A 7 2.10 -18.13 9.84
C TRP A 7 0.99 -17.73 8.85
N LYS A 8 0.29 -16.61 9.11
CA LYS A 8 -0.75 -16.13 8.20
C LYS A 8 -0.13 -15.36 7.04
N LYS A 9 -0.51 -15.74 5.80
CA LYS A 9 -0.10 -15.02 4.58
C LYS A 9 -0.47 -13.53 4.66
N ILE A 10 0.33 -12.70 3.99
CA ILE A 10 0.05 -11.26 3.87
C ILE A 10 -1.30 -11.07 3.18
N PHE A 11 -2.23 -10.39 3.86
CA PHE A 11 -3.52 -10.05 3.30
C PHE A 11 -3.42 -8.86 2.34
N ILE A 12 -3.91 -9.04 1.11
CA ILE A 12 -4.02 -7.99 0.09
C ILE A 12 -5.47 -7.95 -0.41
N PRO A 13 -6.15 -6.79 -0.37
CA PRO A 13 -7.51 -6.66 -0.90
C PRO A 13 -7.58 -7.00 -2.40
N LYS A 14 -8.65 -7.69 -2.81
CA LYS A 14 -8.88 -8.13 -4.20
C LYS A 14 -8.80 -6.98 -5.20
N ASP A 15 -9.33 -5.81 -4.86
CA ASP A 15 -9.29 -4.63 -5.73
C ASP A 15 -7.88 -4.09 -5.96
N ILE A 16 -7.07 -4.07 -4.91
CA ILE A 16 -5.66 -3.63 -4.98
C ILE A 16 -4.86 -4.64 -5.79
N TYR A 17 -5.07 -5.93 -5.55
CA TYR A 17 -4.43 -7.00 -6.32
C TYR A 17 -4.76 -6.91 -7.82
N ARG A 18 -6.05 -6.76 -8.15
CA ARG A 18 -6.50 -6.56 -9.54
C ARG A 18 -5.82 -5.36 -10.18
N LYS A 19 -5.78 -4.22 -9.49
CA LYS A 19 -5.11 -3.00 -9.97
C LYS A 19 -3.62 -3.24 -10.21
N LEU A 20 -2.91 -3.88 -9.28
CA LEU A 20 -1.49 -4.19 -9.43
C LEU A 20 -1.19 -5.10 -10.64
N LYS A 21 -2.07 -6.04 -10.98
CA LYS A 21 -1.88 -6.92 -12.15
C LYS A 21 -1.78 -6.14 -13.46
N TYR A 22 -2.50 -5.03 -13.58
CA TYR A 22 -2.50 -4.17 -14.77
C TYR A 22 -1.48 -3.02 -14.70
N LYS A 23 -0.57 -3.01 -13.72
CA LYS A 23 0.38 -1.90 -13.52
C LYS A 23 1.31 -1.69 -14.72
N ASN A 24 1.68 -2.76 -15.43
CA ASN A 24 2.60 -2.72 -16.57
C ASN A 24 1.93 -2.24 -17.87
N ASN A 25 0.59 -2.19 -17.92
CA ASN A 25 -0.14 -1.85 -19.14
C ASN A 25 -0.33 -0.33 -19.33
N LYS A 26 0.08 0.50 -18.36
CA LYS A 26 -0.09 1.96 -18.41
C LYS A 26 1.16 2.68 -17.94
N ASN A 27 1.68 3.60 -18.76
CA ASN A 27 2.87 4.42 -18.46
C ASN A 27 2.78 5.23 -17.15
N LYS A 28 1.58 5.50 -16.61
CA LYS A 28 1.36 6.18 -15.32
C LYS A 28 0.24 5.52 -14.53
N PHE A 29 0.53 4.38 -13.90
CA PHE A 29 -0.44 3.69 -13.05
C PHE A 29 -0.45 4.23 -11.62
N ILE A 30 -1.53 4.91 -11.22
CA ILE A 30 -1.72 5.43 -9.86
C ILE A 30 -2.86 4.68 -9.19
N ILE A 31 -2.55 3.98 -8.09
CA ILE A 31 -3.57 3.29 -7.28
C ILE A 31 -4.07 4.25 -6.21
N LYS A 32 -5.38 4.56 -6.20
CA LYS A 32 -6.04 5.24 -5.06
C LYS A 32 -6.66 4.21 -4.12
N THR A 33 -6.45 4.39 -2.82
CA THR A 33 -7.02 3.53 -1.76
C THR A 33 -7.39 4.33 -0.51
N TYR A 34 -8.49 3.95 0.12
CA TYR A 34 -8.87 4.41 1.46
C TYR A 34 -8.34 3.46 2.56
N ASN A 35 -8.05 2.21 2.21
CA ASN A 35 -7.57 1.22 3.16
C ASN A 35 -6.09 1.49 3.49
N ARG A 36 -5.83 1.84 4.76
CA ARG A 36 -4.50 2.14 5.31
C ARG A 36 -3.81 0.95 5.98
N ASP A 37 -4.52 -0.16 6.19
CA ASP A 37 -4.04 -1.33 6.92
C ASP A 37 -3.36 -2.39 6.04
N VAL A 38 -3.34 -2.17 4.72
CA VAL A 38 -2.64 -3.04 3.77
C VAL A 38 -1.16 -3.05 4.07
N LYS A 39 -0.60 -4.25 4.21
CA LYS A 39 0.84 -4.48 4.37
C LYS A 39 1.50 -4.48 2.99
N ILE A 40 2.59 -3.72 2.88
CA ILE A 40 3.37 -3.60 1.66
C ILE A 40 4.16 -4.88 1.44
N SER A 41 4.02 -5.43 0.23
CA SER A 41 4.73 -6.62 -0.25
C SER A 41 5.51 -6.30 -1.53
N SER A 42 6.35 -7.24 -1.99
CA SER A 42 7.14 -7.13 -3.22
C SER A 42 6.30 -6.82 -4.47
N LEU A 43 5.03 -7.23 -4.49
CA LEU A 43 4.08 -6.93 -5.59
C LEU A 43 3.92 -5.43 -5.87
N PHE A 44 4.09 -4.60 -4.84
CA PHE A 44 3.94 -3.15 -4.90
C PHE A 44 5.22 -2.42 -5.32
N ASN A 45 6.30 -3.14 -5.65
CA ASN A 45 7.57 -2.51 -6.00
C ASN A 45 7.41 -1.54 -7.19
N ASN A 46 8.08 -0.39 -7.10
CA ASN A 46 8.03 0.72 -8.05
C ASN A 46 6.63 1.28 -8.36
N THR A 47 5.66 1.12 -7.46
CA THR A 47 4.31 1.71 -7.63
C THR A 47 4.14 2.98 -6.80
N ILE A 48 3.30 3.89 -7.31
CA ILE A 48 2.85 5.08 -6.57
C ILE A 48 1.40 4.86 -6.14
N ILE A 49 1.18 4.84 -4.82
CA ILE A 49 -0.13 4.61 -4.21
C ILE A 49 -0.59 5.88 -3.52
N LYS A 50 -1.74 6.40 -3.92
CA LYS A 50 -2.41 7.52 -3.25
C LYS A 50 -3.29 6.97 -2.14
N VAL A 51 -2.92 7.22 -0.90
CA VAL A 51 -3.63 6.72 0.29
C VAL A 51 -4.37 7.88 0.96
N TYR A 52 -5.65 7.67 1.26
CA TYR A 52 -6.45 8.68 1.96
C TYR A 52 -6.03 8.80 3.43
N ASN A 53 -5.77 10.02 3.90
CA ASN A 53 -5.32 10.26 5.27
C ASN A 53 -6.44 10.72 6.24
N GLY A 54 -7.68 10.85 5.76
CA GLY A 54 -8.79 11.46 6.50
C GLY A 54 -9.26 12.79 5.92
N LYS A 55 -8.41 13.50 5.16
CA LYS A 55 -8.73 14.78 4.51
C LYS A 55 -8.43 14.80 3.02
N ARG A 56 -7.32 14.19 2.60
CA ARG A 56 -6.89 14.13 1.19
C ARG A 56 -6.11 12.87 0.89
N PHE A 57 -5.92 12.61 -0.40
CA PHE A 57 -5.06 11.54 -0.88
C PHE A 57 -3.59 12.00 -0.87
N LEU A 58 -2.75 11.31 -0.11
CA LEU A 58 -1.31 11.54 -0.09
C LEU A 58 -0.59 10.49 -0.94
N PRO A 59 0.36 10.88 -1.82
CA PRO A 59 1.11 9.94 -2.63
C PRO A 59 2.18 9.23 -1.79
N LEU A 60 2.23 7.91 -1.89
CA LEU A 60 3.24 7.04 -1.30
C LEU A 60 3.97 6.31 -2.42
N LYS A 61 5.23 6.69 -2.67
CA LYS A 61 6.13 5.92 -3.55
C LYS A 61 6.66 4.72 -2.78
N ILE A 62 6.43 3.52 -3.31
CA ILE A 62 6.85 2.26 -2.68
C ILE A 62 8.25 1.88 -3.18
N SER A 63 9.15 1.65 -2.24
CA SER A 63 10.49 1.08 -2.44
C SER A 63 10.65 -0.17 -1.56
N SER A 64 11.70 -0.95 -1.81
CA SER A 64 12.03 -2.17 -1.06
C SER A 64 12.11 -1.95 0.45
N LEU A 65 12.64 -0.80 0.88
CA LEU A 65 12.76 -0.42 2.30
C LEU A 65 11.42 -0.32 3.04
N LYS A 66 10.32 -0.15 2.31
CA LYS A 66 8.97 -0.01 2.89
C LYS A 66 8.21 -1.33 2.99
N PHE A 67 8.82 -2.45 2.58
CA PHE A 67 8.20 -3.77 2.67
C PHE A 67 7.92 -4.15 4.12
N ASN A 68 6.90 -4.98 4.34
CA ASN A 68 6.38 -5.39 5.65
C ASN A 68 5.74 -4.28 6.53
N PHE A 69 5.90 -3.01 6.18
CA PHE A 69 5.15 -1.92 6.80
C PHE A 69 3.74 -1.81 6.22
N LYS A 70 2.82 -1.24 7.01
CA LYS A 70 1.49 -0.85 6.55
C LYS A 70 1.51 0.58 6.01
N TYR A 71 0.58 0.94 5.12
CA TYR A 71 0.48 2.31 4.60
C TYR A 71 0.32 3.36 5.70
N ARG A 72 -0.41 3.05 6.77
CA ARG A 72 -0.66 3.96 7.89
C ARG A 72 0.60 4.57 8.51
N PHE A 73 1.74 3.87 8.47
CA PHE A 73 2.99 4.36 9.06
C PHE A 73 3.59 5.54 8.28
N PHE A 74 3.24 5.67 6.99
CA PHE A 74 3.78 6.72 6.12
C PHE A 74 2.78 7.84 5.82
N ILE A 75 1.55 7.72 6.33
CA ILE A 75 0.43 8.60 5.96
C ILE A 75 -0.08 9.28 7.23
N PRO A 76 0.38 10.51 7.51
CA PRO A 76 0.02 11.21 8.73
C PRO A 76 -1.46 11.61 8.71
N THR A 77 -2.13 11.44 9.85
CA THR A 77 -3.56 11.71 10.05
C THR A 77 -3.83 13.04 10.74
N LYS A 78 -3.02 13.37 11.75
CA LYS A 78 -3.06 14.65 12.48
C LYS A 78 -1.80 15.44 12.12
N LYS A 79 -1.94 16.77 12.06
CA LYS A 79 -0.79 17.68 12.05
C LYS A 79 -0.40 17.96 13.48
#